data_AF-A0A2P2NUP8-F1
#
_entry.id   AF-A0A2P2NUP8-F1
#
_cell.length_a   1.000
_cell.length_b   1.000
_cell.length_c   1.000
_cell.angle_alpha   90.00
_cell.angle_beta   90.00
_cell.angle_gamma   90.00
#
_symmetry.space_group_name_H-M   'P 1'
#
loop_
_entity.id
_entity.type
_entity.pdbx_description
1 polymer ?
#
loop_
_entity_poly.entity_id
_entity_poly.type
_entity_poly.pdbx_seq_one_letter_code
_entity_poly.pdbx_strand_id
1 'polypeptide(L)'
;MPTLVDESALTTFRSFFQDRSLQKGTSLCLTWLDHSKMLVSISPAQTPDHVDARIESANVTFALFDTFFGGDPVSPSLKASVANGLATMLG
;
A
#
# COMPACT_ATOMS: atom_id res chain seq x y z
N MET A 1 -4.94 0.54 20.18
CA MET A 1 -4.05 -0.59 20.50
C MET A 1 -4.19 -1.60 19.38
N PRO A 2 -3.10 -2.09 18.76
CA PRO A 2 -3.16 -3.11 17.72
C PRO A 2 -3.83 -4.37 18.25
N THR A 3 -4.67 -5.01 17.43
CA THR A 3 -5.21 -6.34 17.71
C THR A 3 -4.20 -7.42 17.28
N LEU A 4 -4.41 -8.67 17.71
CA LEU A 4 -3.61 -9.81 17.22
C LEU A 4 -3.65 -9.95 15.68
N VAL A 5 -4.77 -9.57 15.07
CA VAL A 5 -4.91 -9.57 13.60
C VAL A 5 -3.99 -8.51 12.99
N ASP A 6 -3.95 -7.32 13.59
CA ASP A 6 -3.07 -6.23 13.14
C ASP A 6 -1.59 -6.59 13.30
N GLU A 7 -1.23 -7.21 14.43
CA GLU A 7 0.15 -7.67 14.68
C GLU A 7 0.58 -8.76 13.70
N SER A 8 -0.30 -9.73 13.42
CA SER A 8 -0.04 -10.76 12.41
C SER A 8 0.14 -10.14 11.02
N ALA A 9 -0.75 -9.22 10.63
CA ALA A 9 -0.69 -8.52 9.35
C ALA A 9 0.60 -7.68 9.21
N LEU A 10 0.98 -6.95 10.26
CA LEU A 10 2.24 -6.19 10.30
C LEU A 10 3.46 -7.10 10.24
N THR A 11 3.39 -8.27 10.88
CA THR A 11 4.46 -9.27 10.80
C THR A 11 4.62 -9.79 9.38
N THR A 12 3.53 -10.17 8.72
CA THR A 12 3.55 -10.58 7.30
C THR A 12 4.10 -9.47 6.41
N PHE A 13 3.64 -8.22 6.60
CA PHE A 13 4.12 -7.07 5.84
C PHE A 13 5.62 -6.84 6.05
N ARG A 14 6.10 -6.92 7.30
CA ARG A 14 7.53 -6.75 7.62
C ARG A 14 8.37 -7.86 7.01
N SER A 15 7.99 -9.11 7.21
CA SER A 15 8.74 -10.27 6.71
C SER A 15 8.82 -10.29 5.19
N PHE A 16 7.81 -9.77 4.50
CA PHE A 16 7.85 -9.61 3.04
C PHE A 16 9.06 -8.80 2.56
N PHE A 17 9.48 -7.76 3.28
CA PHE A 17 10.61 -6.91 2.89
C PHE A 17 11.98 -7.41 3.40
N GLN A 18 12.03 -8.32 4.37
CA GLN A 18 13.28 -8.69 5.04
C GLN A 18 14.28 -9.40 4.11
N ASP A 19 13.79 -10.25 3.22
CA ASP A 19 14.64 -11.03 2.31
C ASP A 19 14.69 -10.45 0.89
N ARG A 20 14.17 -9.23 0.69
CA ARG A 20 14.01 -8.62 -0.63
C ARG A 20 14.83 -7.34 -0.76
N SER A 21 15.76 -7.36 -1.70
CA SER A 21 16.58 -6.19 -2.02
C SER A 21 15.82 -5.21 -2.93
N LEU A 22 15.45 -4.04 -2.41
CA LEU A 22 14.83 -2.96 -3.18
C LEU A 22 15.88 -2.11 -3.90
N GLN A 23 16.37 -2.61 -5.05
CA GLN A 23 17.33 -1.87 -5.87
C GLN A 23 16.65 -0.72 -6.63
N LYS A 24 17.42 0.30 -7.03
CA LYS A 24 16.90 1.40 -7.85
C LYS A 24 16.23 0.86 -9.12
N GLY A 25 15.02 1.34 -9.39
CA GLY A 25 14.19 0.87 -10.52
C GLY A 25 13.19 -0.23 -10.14
N THR A 26 13.25 -0.76 -8.92
CA THR A 26 12.24 -1.69 -8.40
C THR A 26 10.93 -0.96 -8.14
N SER A 27 9.81 -1.57 -8.56
CA SER A 27 8.46 -1.06 -8.28
C SER A 27 7.82 -1.87 -7.17
N LEU A 28 7.29 -1.16 -6.16
CA LEU A 28 6.43 -1.73 -5.12
C LEU A 28 4.97 -1.40 -5.47
N CYS A 29 4.14 -2.43 -5.61
CA CYS A 29 2.72 -2.26 -5.85
C CYS A 29 1.93 -2.64 -4.59
N LEU A 30 1.12 -1.69 -4.13
CA LEU A 30 0.14 -1.85 -3.05
C LEU A 30 -1.25 -1.85 -3.69
N THR A 31 -1.97 -2.97 -3.61
CA THR A 31 -3.29 -3.12 -4.23
C THR A 31 -4.35 -3.33 -3.15
N TRP A 32 -5.22 -2.36 -2.95
CA TRP A 32 -6.39 -2.46 -2.06
C TRP A 32 -7.51 -3.23 -2.76
N LEU A 33 -7.84 -4.43 -2.27
CA LEU A 33 -8.95 -5.24 -2.81
C LEU A 33 -10.28 -4.87 -2.16
N ASP A 34 -10.25 -4.66 -0.85
CA ASP A 34 -11.37 -4.17 -0.04
C ASP A 34 -10.81 -3.42 1.19
N HIS A 35 -11.69 -2.96 2.09
CA HIS A 35 -11.29 -2.18 3.27
C HIS A 35 -10.40 -2.96 4.27
N SER A 36 -10.34 -4.28 4.16
CA SER A 36 -9.64 -5.19 5.07
C SER A 36 -8.53 -6.01 4.41
N LYS A 37 -8.43 -5.96 3.08
CA LYS A 37 -7.52 -6.79 2.30
C LYS A 37 -6.69 -5.99 1.32
N MET A 38 -5.39 -6.20 1.38
CA MET A 38 -4.43 -5.59 0.47
C MET A 38 -3.42 -6.63 -0.03
N LEU A 39 -3.04 -6.53 -1.30
CA LEU A 39 -1.94 -7.30 -1.87
C LEU A 39 -0.69 -6.42 -1.95
N VAL A 40 0.45 -7.03 -1.68
CA VAL A 40 1.77 -6.41 -1.83
C VAL A 40 2.56 -7.24 -2.83
N SER A 41 3.13 -6.56 -3.81
CA SER A 41 3.97 -7.20 -4.82
C SER A 41 5.16 -6.31 -5.18
N ILE A 42 6.30 -6.94 -5.45
CA ILE A 42 7.51 -6.30 -5.93
C ILE A 42 7.76 -6.78 -7.35
N SER A 43 7.89 -5.84 -8.28
CA SER A 43 8.29 -6.15 -9.64
C SER A 43 9.59 -5.43 -9.99
N PRO A 44 10.56 -6.12 -10.63
CA PRO A 44 11.70 -5.47 -11.26
C PRO A 44 11.30 -4.65 -12.51
N ALA A 45 10.05 -4.76 -12.97
CA ALA A 45 9.44 -4.00 -14.05
C ALA A 45 8.14 -3.30 -13.61
N GLN A 46 7.45 -2.56 -14.49
CA GLN A 46 6.28 -1.76 -14.12
C GLN A 46 5.01 -2.58 -13.77
N THR A 47 4.97 -3.87 -14.08
CA THR A 47 3.81 -4.73 -13.80
C THR A 47 4.22 -5.94 -12.96
N PRO A 48 3.56 -6.21 -11.82
CA PRO A 48 3.73 -7.45 -11.08
C PRO A 48 3.06 -8.60 -11.80
N ASP A 49 3.81 -9.67 -12.10
CA ASP A 49 3.29 -10.93 -12.65
C ASP A 49 2.97 -11.96 -11.53
N HIS A 50 3.19 -11.56 -10.27
CA HIS A 50 3.02 -12.42 -9.10
C HIS A 50 2.55 -11.62 -7.88
N VAL A 51 1.66 -12.21 -7.08
CA VAL A 51 1.24 -11.67 -5.78
C VAL A 51 2.18 -12.22 -4.72
N ASP A 52 2.99 -11.36 -4.11
CA ASP A 52 4.03 -11.82 -3.20
C ASP A 52 3.56 -11.93 -1.74
N ALA A 53 2.64 -11.07 -1.31
CA ALA A 53 2.09 -11.11 0.03
C ALA A 53 0.65 -10.60 0.06
N ARG A 54 -0.11 -11.13 1.02
CA ARG A 54 -1.49 -10.73 1.29
C ARG A 54 -1.59 -10.26 2.74
N ILE A 55 -2.12 -9.05 2.90
CA ILE A 55 -2.34 -8.40 4.18
C ILE A 55 -3.83 -8.44 4.47
N GLU A 56 -4.20 -9.01 5.62
CA GLU A 56 -5.58 -9.10 6.10
C GLU A 56 -5.71 -8.39 7.45
N SER A 57 -6.00 -7.09 7.40
CA SER A 57 -6.31 -6.26 8.56
C SER A 57 -6.88 -4.92 8.07
N ALA A 58 -8.08 -4.56 8.52
CA ALA A 58 -8.68 -3.27 8.20
C ALA A 58 -7.82 -2.10 8.69
N ASN A 59 -7.24 -2.20 9.88
CA ASN A 59 -6.44 -1.13 10.44
C ASN A 59 -5.13 -0.94 9.66
N VAL A 60 -4.45 -2.03 9.30
CA VAL A 60 -3.19 -1.96 8.53
C VAL A 60 -3.46 -1.50 7.09
N THR A 61 -4.50 -2.03 6.46
CA THR A 61 -4.93 -1.63 5.11
C THR A 61 -5.29 -0.14 5.07
N PHE A 62 -6.03 0.35 6.06
CA PHE A 62 -6.37 1.78 6.15
C PHE A 62 -5.15 2.65 6.46
N ALA A 63 -4.29 2.25 7.40
CA ALA A 63 -3.09 3.02 7.76
C ALA A 63 -2.15 3.25 6.56
N LEU A 64 -1.99 2.24 5.69
CA LEU A 64 -1.21 2.38 4.48
C LEU A 64 -1.88 3.31 3.46
N PHE A 65 -3.20 3.32 3.36
CA PHE A 65 -3.92 4.28 2.52
C PHE A 65 -3.78 5.71 3.06
N ASP A 66 -3.96 5.88 4.37
CA ASP A 66 -3.85 7.16 5.09
C ASP A 66 -2.44 7.76 4.94
N THR A 67 -1.40 6.93 4.89
CA THR A 67 -0.02 7.36 4.62
C THR A 67 0.12 8.18 3.32
N PHE A 68 -0.69 7.90 2.29
CA PHE A 68 -0.64 8.61 1.00
C PHE A 68 -1.74 9.68 0.85
N PHE A 69 -2.91 9.47 1.44
CA PHE A 69 -4.10 10.31 1.18
C PHE A 69 -4.72 10.93 2.44
N GLY A 70 -4.20 10.60 3.63
CA GLY A 70 -4.64 11.07 4.93
C GLY A 70 -4.26 12.51 5.25
N GLY A 71 -4.27 12.86 6.54
CA GLY A 71 -3.99 14.23 7.02
C GLY A 71 -2.58 14.71 6.68
N ASP A 72 -1.59 13.84 6.89
CA ASP A 72 -0.15 14.12 6.74
C ASP A 72 0.48 13.19 5.68
N PRO A 73 0.22 13.42 4.38
CA PRO A 73 0.62 12.48 3.33
C PRO A 73 2.13 12.52 3.06
N VAL A 74 2.75 11.36 2.86
CA VAL A 74 4.17 11.24 2.50
C VAL A 74 4.50 11.84 1.12
N SER A 75 3.48 12.02 0.27
CA SER A 75 3.59 12.71 -1.00
C SER A 75 2.41 13.68 -1.18
N PRO A 76 2.56 14.95 -0.75
CA PRO A 76 1.51 15.96 -0.91
C PRO A 76 1.11 16.18 -2.38
N SER A 77 2.07 16.07 -3.30
CA SER A 77 1.82 16.22 -4.74
C SER A 77 0.96 15.08 -5.30
N LEU A 78 1.14 13.84 -4.84
CA LEU A 78 0.29 12.71 -5.24
C LEU A 78 -1.16 12.95 -4.81
N LYS A 79 -1.39 13.33 -3.55
CA LYS A 79 -2.73 13.64 -3.03
C LYS A 79 -3.39 14.76 -3.82
N ALA A 80 -2.68 15.86 -4.08
CA ALA A 80 -3.18 16.99 -4.86
C ALA A 80 -3.53 16.57 -6.30
N SER A 81 -2.69 15.76 -6.94
CA SER A 81 -2.94 15.29 -8.31
C SER A 81 -4.20 14.42 -8.40
N VAL A 82 -4.41 13.51 -7.44
CA VAL A 82 -5.63 12.69 -7.39
C VAL A 82 -6.87 13.54 -7.13
N ALA A 83 -6.81 14.50 -6.20
CA ALA A 83 -7.92 15.40 -5.90
C ALA A 83 -8.33 16.23 -7.13
N ASN A 84 -7.34 16.81 -7.84
CA ASN A 84 -7.60 17.57 -9.06
C ASN A 84 -8.18 16.69 -10.18
N GLY A 85 -7.69 15.46 -10.33
CA GLY A 85 -8.23 14.51 -11.31
C GLY A 85 -9.69 14.16 -11.02
N LEU A 86 -10.02 13.89 -9.76
CA LEU A 86 -11.40 13.62 -9.34
C LEU A 86 -12.30 14.84 -9.54
N ALA A 87 -11.86 16.05 -9.16
CA ALA A 87 -12.61 17.27 -9.37
C ALA A 87 -12.90 17.53 -10.86
N THR A 88 -11.97 17.17 -11.74
CA THR A 88 -12.14 17.29 -13.20
C THR A 88 -13.14 16.27 -13.77
N MET A 89 -13.19 15.07 -13.20
CA MET A 89 -14.05 13.99 -13.69
C MET A 89 -15.48 14.04 -13.12
N LEU A 90 -15.64 14.57 -11.91
CA LEU A 90 -16.89 14.58 -11.16
C LEU A 90 -17.55 15.96 -11.07
N GLY A 91 -16.85 17.02 -11.46
CA GLY A 91 -17.34 18.41 -11.50
C GLY A 91 -17.84 18.80 -12.88
#